data_AF-A0A6G0XZ24-F1
#
_entry.id   AF-A0A6G0XZ24-F1
#
_cell.length_a   1.000
_cell.length_b   1.000
_cell.length_c   1.000
_cell.angle_alpha   90.00
_cell.angle_beta   90.00
_cell.angle_gamma   90.00
#
_symmetry.space_group_name_H-M   'P 1'
#
loop_
_entity.id
_entity.type
_entity.pdbx_description
1 polymer ?
#
loop_
_entity_poly.entity_id
_entity_poly.type
_entity_poly.pdbx_seq_one_letter_code
_entity_poly.pdbx_strand_id
1 'polypeptide(L)' 'MNGVCVQWKGRINLEKLDGIGCLEFDEERAMIEHQILQEQIERYNNRIKDHQDKSRVYRHQERVNGPEMDVNKRFNNF' A
#
# COMPACT_ATOMS: atom_id res chain seq x y z
N MET A 1 -8.12 -11.42 -14.55
CA MET A 1 -6.94 -12.05 -15.17
C MET A 1 -5.79 -11.06 -15.20
N ASN A 2 -4.64 -11.35 -14.59
CA ASN A 2 -3.47 -10.45 -14.54
C ASN A 2 -3.80 -9.00 -14.13
N GLY A 3 -4.66 -8.84 -13.12
CA GLY A 3 -5.12 -7.53 -12.66
C GLY A 3 -6.26 -6.89 -13.45
N VAL A 4 -6.73 -7.50 -14.54
CA VAL A 4 -7.91 -7.02 -15.29
C VAL A 4 -9.16 -7.77 -14.85
N CYS A 5 -10.20 -7.06 -14.41
CA CYS A 5 -11.50 -7.64 -14.10
C CYS A 5 -12.20 -8.07 -15.39
N VAL A 6 -12.54 -9.37 -15.47
CA VAL A 6 -13.20 -9.94 -16.64
C VAL A 6 -14.30 -10.90 -16.21
N GLN A 7 -15.35 -10.97 -17.01
CA GLN A 7 -16.40 -11.97 -16.91
C GLN A 7 -16.20 -12.99 -18.03
N TRP A 8 -16.07 -14.27 -17.66
CA TRP A 8 -16.06 -15.35 -18.64
C TRP A 8 -17.49 -15.76 -18.96
N LYS A 9 -17.81 -15.83 -20.25
CA LYS A 9 -19.08 -16.35 -20.75
C LYS A 9 -18.79 -17.43 -21.78
N GLY A 10 -19.44 -18.56 -21.64
CA GLY A 10 -19.26 -19.66 -22.57
C GLY A 10 -20.39 -20.67 -22.49
N ARG A 11 -20.41 -21.53 -23.49
CA ARG A 11 -21.28 -22.69 -23.56
C ARG A 11 -20.44 -23.92 -23.86
N ILE A 12 -20.87 -25.04 -23.28
CA ILE A 12 -20.25 -26.35 -23.50
C ILE A 12 -21.33 -27.32 -23.98
N ASN A 13 -20.98 -28.14 -24.95
CA ASN A 13 -21.75 -29.29 -25.38
C ASN A 13 -21.44 -30.45 -24.42
N LEU A 14 -22.47 -31.04 -23.80
CA LEU A 14 -22.28 -32.08 -22.78
C LEU A 14 -21.97 -33.47 -23.37
N GLU A 15 -22.26 -33.71 -24.64
CA GLU A 15 -21.99 -35.00 -25.31
C GLU A 15 -20.58 -35.06 -25.88
N LYS A 16 -20.16 -33.97 -26.55
CA LYS A 16 -18.85 -33.88 -27.20
C LYS A 16 -17.77 -33.25 -26.31
N LEU A 17 -18.18 -32.63 -25.20
CA LEU A 17 -17.33 -31.90 -24.27
C LEU A 17 -16.51 -30.78 -24.94
N ASP A 18 -16.99 -30.27 -26.07
CA ASP A 18 -16.44 -29.11 -26.75
C ASP A 18 -17.30 -27.87 -26.47
N GLY A 19 -16.72 -26.69 -26.67
CA GLY A 19 -17.41 -25.46 -26.32
C GLY A 19 -16.71 -24.23 -26.86
N ILE A 20 -17.39 -23.11 -26.72
CA ILE A 20 -16.86 -21.79 -27.04
C ILE A 20 -17.09 -20.86 -25.86
N GLY A 21 -16.18 -19.92 -25.67
CA GLY A 21 -16.34 -18.86 -24.69
C GLY A 21 -15.51 -17.64 -25.02
N CYS A 22 -15.90 -16.52 -24.46
CA CYS A 22 -15.20 -15.25 -24.56
C CYS A 22 -15.00 -14.65 -23.16
N LEU A 23 -14.06 -13.71 -23.09
CA LEU A 23 -13.86 -12.85 -21.93
C LEU A 23 -14.42 -11.47 -22.26
N GLU A 24 -15.25 -10.95 -21.38
CA GLU A 24 -15.76 -9.59 -21.43
C GLU A 24 -15.14 -8.77 -20.30
N PHE A 25 -14.88 -7.49 -20.54
CA PHE A 25 -14.42 -6.59 -19.49
C PHE A 25 -15.56 -6.33 -18.49
N ASP A 26 -15.25 -6.49 -17.21
CA ASP A 26 -16.21 -6.24 -16.13
C ASP A 26 -15.92 -4.87 -15.51
N GLU A 27 -16.58 -3.84 -16.03
CA GLU A 27 -16.35 -2.44 -15.65
C GLU A 27 -16.75 -2.17 -14.20
N GLU A 28 -17.88 -2.70 -13.74
CA GLU A 28 -18.35 -2.52 -12.37
C GLU A 28 -17.35 -3.09 -11.37
N ARG A 29 -16.90 -4.34 -11.59
CA ARG A 29 -15.87 -4.93 -10.72
C ARG A 29 -14.54 -4.21 -10.84
N ALA A 30 -14.18 -3.75 -12.03
CA ALA A 30 -12.96 -2.97 -12.21
C ALA A 30 -13.00 -1.68 -11.38
N MET A 31 -14.13 -0.97 -11.34
CA MET A 31 -14.29 0.25 -10.54
C MET A 31 -14.20 -0.04 -9.05
N ILE A 32 -14.84 -1.10 -8.56
CA ILE A 32 -14.79 -1.49 -7.15
C ILE A 32 -13.35 -1.83 -6.74
N GLU A 33 -12.69 -2.69 -7.51
CA GLU A 33 -11.29 -3.06 -7.25
C GLU A 33 -10.36 -1.85 -7.34
N HIS A 34 -10.62 -0.92 -8.28
CA HIS A 34 -9.87 0.32 -8.39
C HIS A 34 -10.00 1.18 -7.14
N GLN A 35 -11.22 1.35 -6.62
CA GLN A 35 -11.45 2.11 -5.39
C GLN A 35 -10.73 1.47 -4.19
N ILE A 36 -10.83 0.14 -4.04
CA ILE A 36 -10.13 -0.58 -2.97
C ILE A 36 -8.61 -0.37 -3.07
N LEU A 37 -8.07 -0.44 -4.28
CA LEU A 37 -6.64 -0.22 -4.52
C LEU A 37 -6.22 1.21 -4.17
N GLN A 38 -7.00 2.22 -4.56
CA GLN A 38 -6.75 3.61 -4.21
C GLN A 38 -6.70 3.80 -2.68
N GLU A 39 -7.69 3.26 -1.96
CA GLU A 39 -7.72 3.34 -0.50
C GLU A 39 -6.49 2.68 0.14
N GLN A 40 -6.04 1.54 -0.40
CA GLN A 40 -4.84 0.86 0.09
C GLN A 40 -3.58 1.69 -0.15
N ILE A 41 -3.45 2.32 -1.32
CA ILE A 41 -2.34 3.21 -1.67
C ILE A 41 -2.32 4.40 -0.72
N GLU A 42 -3.45 5.05 -0.47
CA GLU A 42 -3.54 6.18 0.45
C GLU A 42 -3.14 5.81 1.87
N ARG A 43 -3.68 4.70 2.40
CA ARG A 43 -3.30 4.20 3.73
C ARG A 43 -1.81 3.87 3.83
N TYR A 44 -1.22 3.32 2.76
CA TYR A 44 0.21 3.05 2.71
C TYR A 44 1.04 4.33 2.70
N ASN A 45 0.68 5.30 1.86
CA ASN A 45 1.37 6.59 1.76
C ASN A 45 1.30 7.37 3.07
N ASN A 46 0.16 7.37 3.75
CA ASN A 46 0.00 8.01 5.05
C ASN A 46 0.95 7.39 6.10
N ARG A 47 1.04 6.04 6.16
CA ARG A 47 1.99 5.38 7.05
C ARG A 47 3.43 5.78 6.75
N ILE A 48 3.84 5.81 5.49
CA ILE A 48 5.18 6.26 5.11
C ILE A 48 5.44 7.68 5.59
N LYS A 49 4.50 8.59 5.33
CA LYS A 49 4.62 9.99 5.73
C LYS A 49 4.78 10.12 7.25
N ASP A 50 3.94 9.43 8.03
CA ASP A 50 4.04 9.44 9.49
C ASP A 50 5.41 8.94 9.98
N HIS A 51 5.97 7.91 9.35
CA HIS A 51 7.31 7.42 9.68
C HIS A 51 8.41 8.43 9.33
N GLN A 52 8.30 9.11 8.19
CA GLN A 52 9.24 10.16 7.78
C GLN A 52 9.17 11.37 8.70
N ASP A 53 7.96 11.81 9.06
CA ASP A 53 7.74 12.97 9.93
C ASP A 53 8.25 12.68 11.35
N LYS A 54 7.99 11.49 11.90
CA LYS A 54 8.60 11.06 13.18
C LYS A 54 10.13 11.12 13.11
N SER A 55 10.73 10.56 12.06
CA SER A 55 12.19 10.58 11.88
C SER A 55 12.77 12.00 11.80
N ARG A 56 12.04 12.93 11.18
CA ARG A 56 12.41 14.35 11.13
C ARG A 56 12.32 15.02 12.50
N VAL A 57 11.26 14.76 13.25
CA VAL A 57 11.09 15.28 14.62
C VAL A 57 12.19 14.76 15.54
N TYR A 58 12.51 13.46 15.49
CA TYR A 58 13.61 12.88 16.27
C TYR A 58 14.95 13.56 15.94
N ARG A 59 15.29 13.70 14.65
CA ARG A 59 16.53 14.39 14.23
C ARG A 59 16.54 15.87 14.65
N HIS A 60 15.39 16.53 14.63
CA HIS A 60 15.29 17.92 15.08
C HIS A 60 15.50 18.02 16.59
N GLN A 61 14.90 17.14 17.38
CA GLN A 61 15.12 17.05 18.83
C GLN A 61 16.57 16.74 19.19
N GLU A 62 17.25 15.81 18.50
CA GLU A 62 18.69 15.55 18.70
C GLU A 62 19.55 16.79 18.42
N ARG A 63 19.22 17.59 17.40
CA ARG A 63 19.96 18.83 17.11
C ARG A 63 19.73 19.91 18.15
N VAL A 64 18.50 20.04 18.67
CA VAL A 64 18.16 21.03 19.70
C VAL A 64 18.73 20.63 21.06
N ASN A 65 18.70 19.34 21.40
CA ASN A 65 19.15 18.81 22.70
C ASN A 65 20.64 18.37 22.72
N GLY A 66 21.30 18.34 21.56
CA GLY A 66 22.69 17.91 21.38
C GLY A 66 23.74 18.66 22.21
N PRO A 67 23.69 19.99 22.41
CA PRO A 67 24.69 20.67 23.22
C PRO A 67 24.51 20.46 24.73
N GLU A 68 23.32 20.07 25.20
CA GLU A 68 23.02 19.96 26.65
C GLU A 68 23.25 18.53 27.19
N MET A 69 22.97 17.49 26.38
CA MET A 69 23.16 16.10 26.80
C MET A 69 24.62 15.65 26.88
N ASP A 70 25.51 16.17 26.02
CA ASP A 70 26.95 15.84 26.06
C ASP A 70 27.67 16.45 27.27
N VAL A 71 27.18 17.59 27.77
CA VAL A 71 27.71 18.24 28.97
C VAL A 71 27.30 17.43 30.21
N ASN A 72 26.02 17.10 30.36
CA ASN A 72 25.54 16.33 31.52
C ASN A 72 26.11 14.90 31.58
N LYS A 73 26.34 14.23 30.44
CA LYS A 73 27.02 12.91 30.43
C LYS A 73 28.48 12.98 30.84
N ARG A 74 29.19 14.09 30.53
CA ARG A 74 30.58 14.29 30.95
C ARG A 74 30.71 14.65 32.43
N PHE A 75 29.74 15.37 33.00
CA PHE A 75 29.75 15.74 34.41
C PHE A 75 29.28 14.61 35.36
N ASN A 76 28.49 13.64 34.88
CA ASN A 76 27.99 12.52 35.70
C ASN A 76 28.88 11.25 35.69
N ASN A 77 30.06 11.28 35.04
CA ASN A 77 31.01 10.16 35.01
C ASN A 77 32.24 10.39 35.93
N PHE A 78 32.11 11.24 36.95
CA PHE A 78 33.06 11.38 38.05
C PHE A 78 32.36 11.15 39.39
#